data_AF-A0A7W0ZSR0-F1
#
_entry.id   AF-A0A7W0ZSR0-F1
#
_cell.length_a   1.000
_cell.length_b   1.000
_cell.length_c   1.000
_cell.angle_alpha   90.00
_cell.angle_beta   90.00
_cell.angle_gamma   90.00
#
_symmetry.space_group_name_H-M   'P 1'
#
loop_
_entity.id
_entity.type
_entity.pdbx_description
1 polymer ?
#
loop_
_entity_poly.entity_id
_entity_poly.type
_entity_poly.pdbx_seq_one_letter_code
_entity_poly.pdbx_strand_id
1 'polypeptide(L)'
;MRTPVFCALLLAATGCLGDESKGDEEELLDETKLDSHLRPTNHGAIPFATPAHAALAGNERYHAWTFELSGDARIDATTSYSVLGQRRTDTVLYLYKEGPTGWGAYVARNDDYGSTTYSQLRRELGAGRYRVLVKGHLASTLGKFKITVGCDGDGCTPVDPDGCLFGDNYNDIPGNPALEVINHNLITAATLSNLSAVDQQRLLRAVHESSHTDVTTPQEALMRVDQGEVNVTWIAEPAAQRMFVAFEYGAGDNSYGAIFSRTDDTRATSIHDGDLYNCAVKRETCLLSDDWQQLKTDPAFTTESMRVVTAANQLTGIAATQAIGAFQQSYEDVTTVAAGLANVDDNKLNVRAMRHLATGTRLDVYEYGAGDTSVGMIYLAGTLTRAGVINDLAIESCTLFD
;
A
#
# COMPACT_ATOMS: atom_id res chain seq x y z
N MET A 1 -90.22 -35.42 -17.15
CA MET A 1 -89.13 -36.41 -16.95
C MET A 1 -87.82 -35.65 -16.94
N ARG A 2 -87.05 -35.74 -15.84
CA ARG A 2 -85.76 -35.05 -15.66
C ARG A 2 -84.63 -35.95 -16.19
N THR A 3 -83.73 -35.41 -17.00
CA THR A 3 -82.51 -36.07 -17.49
C THR A 3 -81.31 -35.24 -17.02
N PRO A 4 -80.20 -35.85 -16.56
CA PRO A 4 -79.18 -35.15 -15.80
C PRO A 4 -78.10 -34.49 -16.67
N VAL A 5 -77.52 -33.43 -16.12
CA VAL A 5 -76.40 -32.64 -16.65
C VAL A 5 -75.09 -33.37 -16.37
N PHE A 6 -74.31 -33.66 -17.42
CA PHE A 6 -72.93 -34.16 -17.30
C PHE A 6 -71.97 -32.97 -17.26
N CYS A 7 -71.28 -32.80 -16.13
CA CYS A 7 -70.22 -31.83 -15.92
C CYS A 7 -68.89 -32.51 -16.24
N ALA A 8 -68.22 -32.11 -17.34
CA ALA A 8 -66.89 -32.60 -17.69
C ALA A 8 -65.83 -31.78 -16.93
N LEU A 9 -65.10 -32.45 -16.05
CA LEU A 9 -63.98 -31.91 -15.29
C LEU A 9 -62.70 -32.03 -16.14
N LEU A 10 -62.13 -30.89 -16.57
CA LEU A 10 -60.79 -30.86 -17.18
C LEU A 10 -59.74 -30.89 -16.05
N LEU A 11 -59.03 -32.01 -15.90
CA LEU A 11 -57.80 -32.06 -15.11
C LEU A 11 -56.65 -31.42 -15.90
N ALA A 12 -56.17 -30.27 -15.44
CA ALA A 12 -54.88 -29.72 -15.86
C ALA A 12 -53.77 -30.44 -15.09
N ALA A 13 -52.98 -31.27 -15.79
CA ALA A 13 -51.78 -31.86 -15.24
C ALA A 13 -50.68 -30.79 -15.17
N THR A 14 -50.44 -30.24 -13.99
CA THR A 14 -49.22 -29.49 -13.66
C THR A 14 -48.05 -30.46 -13.57
N GLY A 15 -47.25 -30.54 -14.63
CA GLY A 15 -45.96 -31.23 -14.59
C GLY A 15 -44.99 -30.43 -13.73
N CYS A 16 -44.51 -31.02 -12.63
CA CYS A 16 -43.33 -30.55 -11.92
C CYS A 16 -42.12 -30.72 -12.87
N LEU A 17 -41.64 -29.61 -13.44
CA LEU A 17 -40.33 -29.58 -14.08
C LEU A 17 -39.29 -29.82 -12.97
N GLY A 18 -38.51 -30.88 -13.15
CA GLY A 18 -37.43 -31.23 -12.23
C GLY A 18 -36.41 -30.10 -12.14
N ASP A 19 -35.96 -29.85 -10.92
CA ASP A 19 -34.84 -28.96 -10.59
C ASP A 19 -33.66 -29.30 -11.52
N GLU A 20 -33.32 -28.40 -12.44
CA GLU A 20 -32.08 -28.52 -13.22
C GLU A 20 -30.94 -28.39 -12.23
N SER A 21 -30.34 -29.53 -11.85
CA SER A 21 -29.25 -29.57 -10.88
C SER A 21 -28.12 -28.65 -11.36
N LYS A 22 -27.85 -27.57 -10.61
CA LYS A 22 -26.61 -26.80 -10.75
C LYS A 22 -25.46 -27.82 -10.73
N GLY A 23 -24.62 -27.83 -11.77
CA GLY A 23 -23.56 -28.84 -11.93
C GLY A 23 -22.58 -28.83 -10.75
N ASP A 24 -21.72 -29.85 -10.68
CA ASP A 24 -20.77 -29.97 -9.57
C ASP A 24 -19.87 -28.74 -9.46
N GLU A 25 -19.80 -28.18 -8.25
CA GLU A 25 -18.89 -27.09 -7.92
C GLU A 25 -17.43 -27.56 -8.03
N GLU A 26 -16.53 -26.64 -8.42
CA GLU A 26 -15.09 -26.94 -8.48
C GLU A 26 -14.55 -27.37 -7.11
N GLU A 27 -13.73 -28.42 -7.10
CA GLU A 27 -13.06 -28.93 -5.91
C GLU A 27 -12.19 -27.83 -5.26
N LEU A 28 -12.41 -27.59 -3.97
CA LEU A 28 -11.91 -26.40 -3.26
C LEU A 28 -10.40 -26.42 -2.96
N LEU A 29 -9.75 -27.58 -3.04
CA LEU A 29 -8.43 -27.79 -2.45
C LEU A 29 -7.51 -28.56 -3.42
N ASP A 30 -7.19 -27.95 -4.55
CA ASP A 30 -6.10 -28.42 -5.41
C ASP A 30 -4.82 -27.62 -5.11
N GLU A 31 -3.97 -28.16 -4.25
CA GLU A 31 -2.70 -27.55 -3.83
C GLU A 31 -1.68 -27.42 -4.96
N THR A 32 -1.91 -28.09 -6.10
CA THR A 32 -0.97 -28.09 -7.24
C THR A 32 -1.17 -26.89 -8.16
N LYS A 33 -2.30 -26.18 -8.06
CA LYS A 33 -2.61 -25.00 -8.89
C LYS A 33 -1.93 -23.74 -8.34
N LEU A 34 -1.39 -22.93 -9.25
CA LEU A 34 -0.80 -21.63 -8.93
C LEU A 34 -1.84 -20.65 -8.38
N ASP A 35 -3.04 -20.69 -8.92
CA ASP A 35 -4.19 -19.93 -8.46
C ASP A 35 -5.24 -20.91 -7.92
N SER A 36 -5.46 -20.83 -6.61
CA SER A 36 -6.35 -21.72 -5.87
C SER A 36 -6.95 -20.99 -4.69
N HIS A 37 -7.87 -21.65 -4.01
CA HIS A 37 -8.42 -21.15 -2.76
C HIS A 37 -7.36 -20.85 -1.69
N LEU A 38 -6.25 -21.60 -1.69
CA LEU A 38 -5.13 -21.42 -0.77
C LEU A 38 -4.13 -20.36 -1.26
N ARG A 39 -4.12 -20.09 -2.57
CA ARG A 39 -3.23 -19.12 -3.23
C ARG A 39 -4.04 -18.23 -4.18
N PRO A 40 -4.97 -17.42 -3.67
CA PRO A 40 -5.76 -16.54 -4.52
C PRO A 40 -4.88 -15.41 -5.07
N THR A 41 -5.28 -14.86 -6.21
CA THR A 41 -4.80 -13.55 -6.67
C THR A 41 -5.14 -12.49 -5.62
N ASN A 42 -4.12 -11.98 -4.92
CA ASN A 42 -4.28 -11.01 -3.85
C ASN A 42 -4.29 -9.58 -4.41
N HIS A 43 -5.35 -8.83 -4.09
CA HIS A 43 -5.55 -7.44 -4.52
C HIS A 43 -5.28 -6.42 -3.40
N GLY A 44 -4.84 -6.86 -2.22
CA GLY A 44 -4.58 -5.99 -1.08
C GLY A 44 -5.85 -5.55 -0.33
N ALA A 45 -5.78 -4.40 0.32
CA ALA A 45 -6.89 -3.88 1.12
C ALA A 45 -8.03 -3.35 0.25
N ILE A 46 -9.28 -3.63 0.62
CA ILE A 46 -10.47 -3.03 0.01
C ILE A 46 -11.02 -1.93 0.94
N PRO A 47 -11.04 -0.65 0.50
CA PRO A 47 -11.69 0.41 1.26
C PRO A 47 -13.21 0.17 1.37
N PHE A 48 -13.80 0.48 2.52
CA PHE A 48 -15.24 0.34 2.68
C PHE A 48 -16.01 1.27 1.74
N ALA A 49 -17.16 0.79 1.26
CA ALA A 49 -18.05 1.43 0.29
C ALA A 49 -17.42 1.77 -1.08
N THR A 50 -16.14 1.50 -1.30
CA THR A 50 -15.47 1.67 -2.58
C THR A 50 -15.50 0.36 -3.38
N PRO A 51 -16.02 0.37 -4.61
CA PRO A 51 -16.04 -0.85 -5.41
C PRO A 51 -14.65 -1.23 -5.93
N ALA A 52 -14.31 -2.52 -5.86
CA ALA A 52 -13.15 -3.10 -6.53
C ALA A 52 -13.60 -3.95 -7.72
N HIS A 53 -12.83 -3.92 -8.81
CA HIS A 53 -13.14 -4.60 -10.06
C HIS A 53 -12.11 -5.70 -10.35
N ALA A 54 -12.58 -6.86 -10.80
CA ALA A 54 -11.72 -7.99 -11.17
C ALA A 54 -12.37 -8.83 -12.28
N ALA A 55 -11.63 -9.81 -12.80
CA ALA A 55 -12.10 -10.71 -13.83
C ALA A 55 -11.68 -12.15 -13.56
N LEU A 56 -12.67 -13.05 -13.49
CA LEU A 56 -12.43 -14.49 -13.50
C LEU A 56 -11.90 -14.87 -14.89
N ALA A 57 -10.62 -15.22 -14.96
CA ALA A 57 -9.89 -15.60 -16.14
C ALA A 57 -9.34 -17.04 -16.03
N GLY A 58 -8.78 -17.56 -17.12
CA GLY A 58 -8.28 -18.95 -17.15
C GLY A 58 -7.20 -19.24 -16.09
N ASN A 59 -6.39 -18.24 -15.76
CA ASN A 59 -5.26 -18.28 -14.82
C ASN A 59 -5.51 -17.52 -13.50
N GLU A 60 -6.65 -16.83 -13.37
CA GLU A 60 -7.03 -16.02 -12.20
C GLU A 60 -8.53 -16.25 -11.92
N ARG A 61 -8.82 -17.28 -11.15
CA ARG A 61 -10.15 -17.76 -10.77
C ARG A 61 -10.48 -17.47 -9.31
N TYR A 62 -9.49 -17.18 -8.49
CA TYR A 62 -9.66 -16.84 -7.08
C TYR A 62 -9.09 -15.45 -6.83
N HIS A 63 -9.93 -14.51 -6.40
CA HIS A 63 -9.50 -13.14 -6.10
C HIS A 63 -9.77 -12.85 -4.63
N ALA A 64 -8.80 -12.29 -3.93
CA ALA A 64 -8.91 -11.96 -2.52
C ALA A 64 -8.60 -10.48 -2.23
N TRP A 65 -9.36 -9.91 -1.31
CA TRP A 65 -9.11 -8.60 -0.71
C TRP A 65 -9.18 -8.70 0.80
N THR A 66 -8.45 -7.83 1.50
CA THR A 66 -8.48 -7.75 2.96
C THR A 66 -9.15 -6.47 3.45
N PHE A 67 -9.71 -6.50 4.65
CA PHE A 67 -10.15 -5.31 5.37
C PHE A 67 -9.97 -5.54 6.88
N GLU A 68 -9.97 -4.45 7.64
CA GLU A 68 -9.79 -4.49 9.09
C GLU A 68 -10.95 -3.81 9.78
N LEU A 69 -11.28 -4.33 10.96
CA LEU A 69 -12.25 -3.75 11.87
C LEU A 69 -11.54 -3.44 13.18
N SER A 70 -11.71 -2.21 13.66
CA SER A 70 -11.17 -1.77 14.95
C SER A 70 -12.02 -2.23 16.15
N GLY A 71 -13.24 -2.71 15.89
CA GLY A 71 -14.24 -3.03 16.89
C GLY A 71 -15.39 -3.84 16.31
N ASP A 72 -16.50 -3.86 17.04
CA ASP A 72 -17.72 -4.51 16.57
C ASP A 72 -18.34 -3.72 15.42
N ALA A 73 -18.66 -4.43 14.33
CA ALA A 73 -19.18 -3.85 13.11
C ALA A 73 -19.99 -4.86 12.30
N ARG A 74 -20.98 -4.33 11.58
CA ARG A 74 -21.75 -5.05 10.58
C ARG A 74 -21.15 -4.84 9.20
N ILE A 75 -20.77 -5.93 8.56
CA ILE A 75 -20.26 -5.94 7.19
C ILE A 75 -21.33 -6.38 6.20
N ASP A 76 -21.42 -5.71 5.05
CA ASP A 76 -22.18 -6.13 3.87
C ASP A 76 -21.22 -6.24 2.67
N ALA A 77 -20.78 -7.45 2.36
CA ALA A 77 -19.95 -7.73 1.20
C ALA A 77 -20.81 -8.27 0.06
N THR A 78 -20.84 -7.56 -1.07
CA THR A 78 -21.71 -7.87 -2.22
C THR A 78 -20.91 -7.92 -3.51
N THR A 79 -21.16 -8.93 -4.35
CA THR A 79 -20.68 -8.98 -5.73
C THR A 79 -21.76 -8.50 -6.71
N SER A 80 -21.36 -7.94 -7.85
CA SER A 80 -22.28 -7.43 -8.88
C SER A 80 -21.62 -7.32 -10.26
N TYR A 81 -22.35 -6.83 -11.26
CA TYR A 81 -21.80 -6.57 -12.59
C TYR A 81 -20.71 -5.48 -12.53
N SER A 82 -19.64 -5.70 -13.30
CA SER A 82 -18.55 -4.73 -13.42
C SER A 82 -18.97 -3.50 -14.24
N VAL A 83 -19.71 -3.73 -15.32
CA VAL A 83 -20.28 -2.70 -16.21
C VAL A 83 -21.73 -3.07 -16.55
N LEU A 84 -22.61 -2.07 -16.63
CA LEU A 84 -23.99 -2.27 -17.08
C LEU A 84 -24.03 -2.90 -18.48
N GLY A 85 -24.88 -3.91 -18.67
CA GLY A 85 -25.03 -4.62 -19.95
C GLY A 85 -24.04 -5.78 -20.18
N GLN A 86 -23.10 -6.02 -19.26
CA GLN A 86 -22.23 -7.20 -19.30
C GLN A 86 -23.05 -8.49 -19.01
N ARG A 87 -22.64 -9.61 -19.62
CA ARG A 87 -23.07 -10.96 -19.20
C ARG A 87 -22.84 -11.14 -17.69
N ARG A 88 -23.83 -11.71 -17.00
CA ARG A 88 -23.73 -12.06 -15.58
C ARG A 88 -22.64 -13.10 -15.35
N THR A 89 -21.85 -12.86 -14.31
CA THR A 89 -20.80 -13.77 -13.83
C THR A 89 -21.33 -14.40 -12.55
N ASP A 90 -21.41 -15.73 -12.50
CA ASP A 90 -21.96 -16.45 -11.35
C ASP A 90 -20.88 -16.60 -10.27
N THR A 91 -21.01 -15.87 -9.16
CA THR A 91 -19.94 -15.74 -8.16
C THR A 91 -20.24 -16.50 -6.88
N VAL A 92 -19.17 -16.91 -6.20
CA VAL A 92 -19.20 -17.40 -4.81
C VAL A 92 -18.30 -16.53 -3.98
N LEU A 93 -18.83 -16.07 -2.84
CA LEU A 93 -18.14 -15.20 -1.90
C LEU A 93 -17.86 -15.95 -0.59
N TYR A 94 -16.61 -15.89 -0.14
CA TYR A 94 -16.15 -16.42 1.12
C TYR A 94 -15.63 -15.28 2.00
N LEU A 95 -15.74 -15.44 3.31
CA LEU A 95 -15.19 -14.55 4.32
C LEU A 95 -14.30 -15.36 5.26
N TYR A 96 -13.08 -14.89 5.50
CA TYR A 96 -12.13 -15.45 6.46
C TYR A 96 -11.81 -14.41 7.52
N LYS A 97 -11.43 -14.90 8.70
CA LYS A 97 -10.79 -14.10 9.74
C LYS A 97 -9.35 -14.58 9.89
N GLU A 98 -8.40 -13.67 9.92
CA GLU A 98 -7.01 -14.02 10.20
C GLU A 98 -6.85 -14.42 11.67
N GLY A 99 -6.16 -15.54 11.89
CA GLY A 99 -5.78 -16.02 13.21
C GLY A 99 -4.26 -16.11 13.34
N PRO A 100 -3.76 -16.65 14.46
CA PRO A 100 -2.32 -16.71 14.76
C PRO A 100 -1.47 -17.49 13.73
N THR A 101 -2.09 -18.38 12.96
CA THR A 101 -1.44 -19.21 11.94
C THR A 101 -1.87 -18.85 10.51
N GLY A 102 -2.49 -17.67 10.32
CA GLY A 102 -3.01 -17.19 9.04
C GLY A 102 -4.52 -17.35 8.90
N TRP A 103 -5.01 -17.49 7.66
CA TRP A 103 -6.43 -17.31 7.31
C TRP A 103 -7.44 -18.37 7.76
N GLY A 104 -6.99 -19.49 8.35
CA GLY A 104 -7.86 -20.51 8.95
C GLY A 104 -9.02 -21.00 8.05
N ALA A 105 -10.10 -21.46 8.70
CA ALA A 105 -11.34 -21.81 8.02
C ALA A 105 -12.16 -20.56 7.67
N TYR A 106 -13.00 -20.63 6.63
CA TYR A 106 -13.91 -19.53 6.33
C TYR A 106 -14.94 -19.37 7.46
N VAL A 107 -15.23 -18.12 7.80
CA VAL A 107 -16.26 -17.70 8.76
C VAL A 107 -17.64 -17.75 8.11
N ALA A 108 -17.72 -17.41 6.83
CA ALA A 108 -18.97 -17.38 6.09
C ALA A 108 -18.77 -17.63 4.60
N ARG A 109 -19.83 -18.12 3.94
CA ARG A 109 -19.88 -18.36 2.51
C ARG A 109 -21.29 -18.08 1.99
N ASN A 110 -21.40 -17.54 0.79
CA ASN A 110 -22.65 -17.40 0.05
C ASN A 110 -22.36 -17.49 -1.46
N ASP A 111 -23.18 -18.24 -2.19
CA ASP A 111 -23.10 -18.43 -3.64
C ASP A 111 -24.28 -17.80 -4.41
N ASP A 112 -25.33 -17.36 -3.72
CA ASP A 112 -26.40 -16.57 -4.31
C ASP A 112 -27.07 -15.59 -3.32
N TYR A 113 -27.42 -14.42 -3.83
CA TYR A 113 -28.27 -13.44 -3.15
C TYR A 113 -29.64 -13.40 -3.80
N GLY A 114 -30.61 -14.05 -3.16
CA GLY A 114 -31.99 -14.12 -3.63
C GLY A 114 -32.12 -14.90 -4.93
N SER A 115 -32.59 -14.24 -5.99
CA SER A 115 -32.73 -14.83 -7.34
C SER A 115 -31.60 -14.44 -8.30
N THR A 116 -30.51 -13.86 -7.77
CA THR A 116 -29.39 -13.38 -8.58
C THR A 116 -28.25 -14.39 -8.58
N THR A 117 -27.41 -14.35 -9.62
CA THR A 117 -26.15 -15.12 -9.72
C THR A 117 -24.99 -14.41 -9.01
N TYR A 118 -25.30 -13.49 -8.10
CA TYR A 118 -24.30 -12.73 -7.37
C TYR A 118 -24.42 -13.05 -5.91
N SER A 119 -23.29 -13.12 -5.22
CA SER A 119 -23.24 -13.42 -3.79
C SER A 119 -23.35 -12.17 -2.94
N GLN A 120 -23.95 -12.33 -1.74
CA GLN A 120 -23.94 -11.34 -0.67
C GLN A 120 -23.67 -12.01 0.69
N LEU A 121 -22.80 -11.41 1.48
CA LEU A 121 -22.57 -11.75 2.88
C LEU A 121 -22.88 -10.56 3.77
N ARG A 122 -23.79 -10.77 4.74
CA ARG A 122 -24.03 -9.85 5.85
C ARG A 122 -23.63 -10.48 7.17
N ARG A 123 -22.71 -9.90 7.92
CA ARG A 123 -22.20 -10.46 9.18
C ARG A 123 -21.93 -9.38 10.22
N GLU A 124 -22.30 -9.68 11.46
CA GLU A 124 -21.78 -8.97 12.64
C GLU A 124 -20.42 -9.59 12.98
N LEU A 125 -19.39 -8.76 13.03
CA LEU A 125 -17.99 -9.15 13.23
C LEU A 125 -17.39 -8.27 14.33
N GLY A 126 -16.48 -8.84 15.11
CA GLY A 126 -15.66 -8.04 16.04
C GLY A 126 -14.37 -7.57 15.39
N ALA A 127 -13.52 -6.92 16.19
CA ALA A 127 -12.22 -6.44 15.76
C ALA A 127 -11.35 -7.55 15.12
N GLY A 128 -10.48 -7.15 14.21
CA GLY A 128 -9.48 -7.97 13.55
C GLY A 128 -9.43 -7.81 12.04
N ARG A 129 -8.52 -8.59 11.43
CA ARG A 129 -8.31 -8.59 9.98
C ARG A 129 -9.10 -9.70 9.31
N TYR A 130 -9.76 -9.35 8.22
CA TYR A 130 -10.65 -10.22 7.46
C TYR A 130 -10.24 -10.26 5.99
N ARG A 131 -10.60 -11.36 5.32
CA ARG A 131 -10.39 -11.53 3.89
C ARG A 131 -11.71 -11.93 3.23
N VAL A 132 -12.10 -11.19 2.21
CA VAL A 132 -13.10 -11.66 1.25
C VAL A 132 -12.40 -12.37 0.11
N LEU A 133 -12.94 -13.52 -0.32
CA LEU A 133 -12.48 -14.24 -1.50
C LEU A 133 -13.66 -14.45 -2.44
N VAL A 134 -13.47 -14.11 -3.71
CA VAL A 134 -14.44 -14.33 -4.78
C VAL A 134 -13.90 -15.35 -5.77
N LYS A 135 -14.73 -16.33 -6.12
CA LYS A 135 -14.50 -17.26 -7.23
C LYS A 135 -15.76 -17.43 -8.10
N GLY A 136 -15.63 -18.14 -9.20
CA GLY A 136 -16.78 -18.61 -9.98
C GLY A 136 -17.54 -19.75 -9.29
N HIS A 137 -18.86 -19.84 -9.51
CA HIS A 137 -19.67 -20.98 -9.05
C HIS A 137 -19.16 -22.30 -9.66
N LEU A 138 -19.03 -22.34 -10.99
CA LEU A 138 -18.39 -23.43 -11.72
C LEU A 138 -16.95 -23.08 -12.10
N ALA A 139 -16.10 -24.09 -12.27
CA ALA A 139 -14.74 -23.94 -12.79
C ALA A 139 -14.68 -23.26 -14.17
N SER A 140 -15.75 -23.40 -14.97
CA SER A 140 -15.88 -22.80 -16.29
C SER A 140 -16.41 -21.36 -16.26
N THR A 141 -16.77 -20.84 -15.08
CA THR A 141 -17.29 -19.48 -14.94
C THR A 141 -16.17 -18.49 -15.15
N LEU A 142 -16.28 -17.70 -16.22
CA LEU A 142 -15.38 -16.62 -16.54
C LEU A 142 -16.18 -15.33 -16.71
N GLY A 143 -15.55 -14.19 -16.41
CA GLY A 143 -16.19 -12.90 -16.58
C GLY A 143 -15.76 -11.87 -15.57
N LYS A 144 -16.00 -10.59 -15.89
CA LYS A 144 -15.72 -9.49 -14.97
C LYS A 144 -16.77 -9.43 -13.88
N PHE A 145 -16.38 -9.00 -12.70
CA PHE A 145 -17.29 -8.71 -11.61
C PHE A 145 -16.81 -7.45 -10.88
N LYS A 146 -17.63 -6.99 -9.95
CA LYS A 146 -17.32 -5.93 -9.01
C LYS A 146 -17.68 -6.41 -7.61
N ILE A 147 -16.82 -6.17 -6.63
CA ILE A 147 -17.09 -6.40 -5.22
C ILE A 147 -17.17 -5.05 -4.49
N THR A 148 -18.05 -4.97 -3.51
CA THR A 148 -18.15 -3.82 -2.61
C THR A 148 -18.32 -4.35 -1.19
N VAL A 149 -17.55 -3.81 -0.25
CA VAL A 149 -17.65 -4.14 1.18
C VAL A 149 -18.15 -2.90 1.90
N GLY A 150 -19.40 -2.92 2.36
CA GLY A 150 -19.94 -1.91 3.26
C GLY A 150 -19.61 -2.25 4.71
N CYS A 151 -19.53 -1.23 5.55
CA CYS A 151 -19.31 -1.36 6.98
C CYS A 151 -20.23 -0.38 7.71
N ASP A 152 -20.88 -0.84 8.77
CA ASP A 152 -21.69 -0.03 9.70
C ASP A 152 -21.38 -0.41 11.16
N GLY A 153 -21.20 0.58 12.05
CA GLY A 153 -20.82 0.37 13.46
C GLY A 153 -19.46 0.93 13.86
N ASP A 154 -19.10 0.79 15.13
CA ASP A 154 -17.90 1.42 15.73
C ASP A 154 -16.59 0.89 15.12
N GLY A 155 -16.58 -0.39 14.74
CA GLY A 155 -15.45 -1.04 14.07
C GLY A 155 -15.18 -0.58 12.64
N CYS A 156 -16.05 0.27 12.08
CA CYS A 156 -15.98 0.75 10.69
C CYS A 156 -15.25 2.06 10.51
N THR A 157 -14.80 2.66 11.61
CA THR A 157 -14.08 3.92 11.57
C THR A 157 -12.91 3.74 10.59
N PRO A 158 -12.90 4.47 9.45
CA PRO A 158 -11.77 4.45 8.55
C PRO A 158 -10.53 4.77 9.37
N VAL A 159 -9.40 4.12 9.09
CA VAL A 159 -8.12 4.59 9.64
C VAL A 159 -8.08 6.09 9.33
N ASP A 160 -8.07 6.90 10.40
CA ASP A 160 -8.18 8.35 10.28
C ASP A 160 -7.07 8.79 9.31
N PRO A 161 -7.41 9.33 8.12
CA PRO A 161 -6.38 9.79 7.19
C PRO A 161 -5.55 10.92 7.81
N ASP A 162 -6.12 11.63 8.80
CA ASP A 162 -5.44 12.64 9.60
C ASP A 162 -4.76 12.07 10.85
N GLY A 163 -4.96 10.79 11.14
CA GLY A 163 -4.32 10.07 12.24
C GLY A 163 -2.85 9.80 11.97
N CYS A 164 -2.14 9.36 13.01
CA CYS A 164 -0.75 8.96 12.85
C CYS A 164 -0.63 7.80 11.87
N LEU A 165 0.25 7.92 10.89
CA LEU A 165 0.52 6.86 9.91
C LEU A 165 0.79 5.51 10.59
N PHE A 166 1.47 5.53 11.73
CA PHE A 166 1.94 4.35 12.44
C PHE A 166 0.92 3.71 13.39
N GLY A 167 -0.26 4.32 13.58
CA GLY A 167 -1.23 3.93 14.60
C GLY A 167 -1.08 4.75 15.89
N ASP A 168 -1.71 4.30 16.97
CA ASP A 168 -1.65 4.96 18.28
C ASP A 168 -0.59 4.32 19.18
N ASN A 169 -0.21 3.07 18.90
CA ASN A 169 0.80 2.32 19.63
C ASN A 169 1.84 1.70 18.68
N TYR A 170 3.09 1.57 19.13
CA TYR A 170 4.19 0.97 18.37
C TYR A 170 3.85 -0.46 17.90
N ASN A 171 3.07 -1.20 18.68
CA ASN A 171 2.63 -2.54 18.33
C ASN A 171 1.59 -2.60 17.19
N ASP A 172 1.05 -1.46 16.77
CA ASP A 172 0.13 -1.39 15.63
C ASP A 172 0.87 -1.52 14.29
N ILE A 173 2.18 -1.20 14.26
CA ILE A 173 2.98 -1.14 13.02
C ILE A 173 2.95 -2.45 12.22
N PRO A 174 3.18 -3.65 12.80
CA PRO A 174 3.15 -4.90 12.03
C PRO A 174 1.76 -5.26 11.48
N GLY A 175 0.70 -4.74 12.09
CA GLY A 175 -0.69 -4.96 11.65
C GLY A 175 -1.18 -3.91 10.67
N ASN A 176 -0.53 -2.75 10.58
CA ASN A 176 -1.01 -1.63 9.80
C ASN A 176 -0.87 -1.90 8.29
N PRO A 177 -1.97 -1.95 7.51
CA PRO A 177 -1.94 -2.32 6.10
C PRO A 177 -1.30 -1.27 5.19
N ALA A 178 -1.04 -0.05 5.68
CA ALA A 178 -0.30 0.96 4.94
C ALA A 178 1.22 0.79 5.06
N LEU A 179 1.68 -0.07 5.97
CA LEU A 179 3.08 -0.23 6.29
C LEU A 179 3.57 -1.65 5.97
N GLU A 180 4.84 -1.74 5.63
CA GLU A 180 5.56 -3.00 5.45
C GLU A 180 6.80 -2.99 6.36
N VAL A 181 6.91 -3.98 7.24
CA VAL A 181 8.12 -4.18 8.05
C VAL A 181 9.15 -4.94 7.22
N ILE A 182 10.20 -4.24 6.80
CA ILE A 182 11.26 -4.78 5.94
C ILE A 182 12.25 -5.61 6.74
N ASN A 183 12.62 -5.13 7.93
CA ASN A 183 13.62 -5.78 8.77
C ASN A 183 13.44 -5.42 10.24
N HIS A 184 13.82 -6.34 11.13
CA HIS A 184 13.89 -6.15 12.58
C HIS A 184 15.27 -6.59 13.06
N ASN A 185 16.01 -5.71 13.71
CA ASN A 185 17.32 -6.01 14.29
C ASN A 185 17.36 -5.67 15.78
N LEU A 186 18.21 -6.38 16.51
CA LEU A 186 18.58 -6.02 17.88
C LEU A 186 19.97 -5.37 17.86
N ILE A 187 20.05 -4.13 18.31
CA ILE A 187 21.31 -3.39 18.43
C ILE A 187 21.81 -3.46 19.86
N THR A 188 23.07 -3.86 20.00
CA THR A 188 23.81 -3.96 21.27
C THR A 188 25.17 -3.28 21.09
N ALA A 189 25.96 -3.18 22.17
CA ALA A 189 27.31 -2.62 22.07
C ALA A 189 28.19 -3.36 21.04
N ALA A 190 27.96 -4.66 20.83
CA ALA A 190 28.71 -5.48 19.87
C ALA A 190 28.28 -5.25 18.41
N THR A 191 27.03 -4.86 18.18
CA THR A 191 26.46 -4.65 16.83
C THR A 191 26.26 -3.18 16.47
N LEU A 192 26.58 -2.25 17.38
CA LEU A 192 26.45 -0.81 17.15
C LEU A 192 27.21 -0.33 15.90
N SER A 193 28.37 -0.92 15.60
CA SER A 193 29.15 -0.59 14.39
C SER A 193 28.45 -0.97 13.08
N ASN A 194 27.38 -1.78 13.14
CA ASN A 194 26.58 -2.14 11.97
C ASN A 194 25.60 -1.02 11.59
N LEU A 195 25.33 -0.07 12.50
CA LEU A 195 24.55 1.12 12.18
C LEU A 195 25.43 2.15 11.46
N SER A 196 24.83 2.79 10.45
CA SER A 196 25.42 3.96 9.81
C SER A 196 25.61 5.09 10.84
N ALA A 197 26.51 6.04 10.57
CA ALA A 197 26.71 7.19 11.44
C ALA A 197 25.41 7.99 11.66
N VAL A 198 24.55 8.10 10.64
CA VAL A 198 23.24 8.75 10.75
C VAL A 198 22.31 7.97 11.68
N ASP A 199 22.25 6.64 11.54
CA ASP A 199 21.41 5.81 12.38
C ASP A 199 21.90 5.76 13.84
N GLN A 200 23.20 5.89 14.08
CA GLN A 200 23.73 6.07 15.43
C GLN A 200 23.27 7.40 16.08
N GLN A 201 23.15 8.48 15.30
CA GLN A 201 22.59 9.75 15.79
C GLN A 201 21.07 9.67 16.02
N ARG A 202 20.35 8.89 15.21
CA ARG A 202 18.92 8.58 15.44
C ARG A 202 18.72 7.81 16.73
N LEU A 203 19.52 6.77 16.97
CA LEU A 203 19.53 6.01 18.23
C LEU A 203 19.75 6.94 19.43
N LEU A 204 20.75 7.85 19.36
CA LEU A 204 21.02 8.80 20.43
C LEU A 204 19.80 9.69 20.75
N ARG A 205 19.15 10.24 19.71
CA ARG A 205 17.93 11.06 19.90
C ARG A 205 16.73 10.25 20.37
N ALA A 206 16.58 9.01 19.94
CA ALA A 206 15.54 8.12 20.45
C ALA A 206 15.71 7.92 21.97
N VAL A 207 16.94 7.78 22.45
CA VAL A 207 17.22 7.65 23.89
C VAL A 207 16.92 8.94 24.67
N HIS A 208 16.96 10.11 24.01
CA HIS A 208 16.55 11.37 24.60
C HIS A 208 15.03 11.52 24.77
N GLU A 209 14.21 10.59 24.25
CA GLU A 209 12.77 10.58 24.51
C GLU A 209 12.41 10.09 25.93
N SER A 210 13.38 9.49 26.65
CA SER A 210 13.24 9.22 28.08
C SER A 210 13.91 10.29 28.94
N SER A 211 14.07 10.04 30.24
CA SER A 211 14.78 10.93 31.16
C SER A 211 16.30 11.05 30.88
N HIS A 212 16.86 10.29 29.93
CA HIS A 212 18.30 10.21 29.67
C HIS A 212 18.81 11.28 28.68
N THR A 213 18.39 12.53 28.85
CA THR A 213 18.82 13.65 27.99
C THR A 213 20.29 14.04 28.16
N ASP A 214 20.98 13.46 29.15
CA ASP A 214 22.39 13.70 29.47
C ASP A 214 23.37 12.87 28.63
N VAL A 215 22.86 11.87 27.90
CA VAL A 215 23.66 10.98 27.05
C VAL A 215 24.18 11.74 25.83
N THR A 216 25.47 11.58 25.50
CA THR A 216 26.11 12.30 24.38
C THR A 216 26.67 11.42 23.29
N THR A 217 26.76 10.10 23.54
CA THR A 217 27.28 9.14 22.57
C THR A 217 26.35 7.92 22.43
N PRO A 218 26.35 7.24 21.26
CA PRO A 218 25.57 6.02 21.08
C PRO A 218 25.95 4.89 22.05
N GLN A 219 27.23 4.80 22.43
CA GLN A 219 27.70 3.82 23.41
C GLN A 219 27.14 4.13 24.81
N GLU A 220 27.15 5.40 25.22
CA GLU A 220 26.49 5.82 26.46
C GLU A 220 24.99 5.56 26.42
N ALA A 221 24.34 5.77 25.27
CA ALA A 221 22.92 5.51 25.08
C ALA A 221 22.58 4.06 25.39
N LEU A 222 23.33 3.11 24.79
CA LEU A 222 23.17 1.68 25.07
C LEU A 222 23.49 1.31 26.52
N MET A 223 24.32 2.06 27.25
CA MET A 223 24.53 1.79 28.69
C MET A 223 23.37 2.24 29.58
N ARG A 224 22.44 3.07 29.06
CA ARG A 224 21.30 3.59 29.82
C ARG A 224 20.01 2.80 29.61
N VAL A 225 19.86 2.14 28.47
CA VAL A 225 18.68 1.32 28.17
C VAL A 225 18.78 -0.05 28.85
N ASP A 226 17.65 -0.69 29.10
CA ASP A 226 17.63 -2.00 29.73
C ASP A 226 18.36 -3.03 28.89
N GLN A 227 19.18 -3.85 29.56
CA GLN A 227 19.99 -4.91 28.96
C GLN A 227 21.03 -4.41 27.92
N GLY A 228 21.10 -3.10 27.68
CA GLY A 228 21.88 -2.50 26.61
C GLY A 228 21.43 -2.91 25.21
N GLU A 229 20.12 -3.09 25.05
CA GLU A 229 19.48 -3.56 23.84
C GLU A 229 18.49 -2.53 23.29
N VAL A 230 18.51 -2.30 21.98
CA VAL A 230 17.56 -1.45 21.26
C VAL A 230 17.00 -2.23 20.06
N ASN A 231 15.68 -2.35 19.97
CA ASN A 231 14.99 -2.86 18.79
C ASN A 231 15.03 -1.81 17.67
N VAL A 232 15.48 -2.22 16.49
CA VAL A 232 15.53 -1.37 15.30
C VAL A 232 14.68 -1.98 14.20
N THR A 233 13.60 -1.30 13.85
CA THR A 233 12.61 -1.77 12.86
C THR A 233 12.62 -0.86 11.64
N TRP A 234 12.83 -1.46 10.47
CA TRP A 234 12.84 -0.79 9.18
C TRP A 234 11.46 -0.92 8.56
N ILE A 235 10.84 0.21 8.21
CA ILE A 235 9.44 0.28 7.83
C ILE A 235 9.34 1.00 6.49
N ALA A 236 8.62 0.43 5.54
CA ALA A 236 8.19 1.08 4.31
C ALA A 236 6.72 1.49 4.40
N GLU A 237 6.37 2.58 3.72
CA GLU A 237 5.00 2.89 3.33
C GLU A 237 4.94 2.90 1.80
N PRO A 238 4.57 1.77 1.18
CA PRO A 238 4.65 1.61 -0.27
C PRO A 238 3.84 2.67 -1.03
N ALA A 239 2.64 3.02 -0.56
CA ALA A 239 1.75 3.97 -1.23
C ALA A 239 2.33 5.40 -1.32
N ALA A 240 3.17 5.79 -0.37
CA ALA A 240 3.85 7.09 -0.35
C ALA A 240 5.32 6.99 -0.80
N GLN A 241 5.82 5.77 -1.06
CA GLN A 241 7.23 5.49 -1.29
C GLN A 241 8.17 6.06 -0.21
N ARG A 242 7.73 6.02 1.05
CA ARG A 242 8.49 6.52 2.20
C ARG A 242 9.12 5.37 2.97
N MET A 243 10.26 5.67 3.58
CA MET A 243 11.02 4.75 4.39
C MET A 243 11.27 5.36 5.76
N PHE A 244 11.08 4.56 6.80
CA PHE A 244 11.25 4.94 8.19
C PHE A 244 12.13 3.93 8.92
N VAL A 245 12.70 4.38 10.02
CA VAL A 245 13.40 3.53 10.98
C VAL A 245 12.93 3.87 12.38
N ALA A 246 12.45 2.86 13.10
CA ALA A 246 12.08 2.97 14.49
C ALA A 246 13.20 2.44 15.38
N PHE A 247 13.50 3.16 16.47
CA PHE A 247 14.35 2.72 17.56
C PHE A 247 13.49 2.65 18.81
N GLU A 248 13.31 1.45 19.35
CA GLU A 248 12.51 1.19 20.56
C GLU A 248 13.36 0.43 21.59
N TYR A 249 13.22 0.76 22.86
CA TYR A 249 14.00 0.15 23.94
C TYR A 249 13.24 0.17 25.27
N GLY A 250 13.54 -0.77 26.14
CA GLY A 250 13.04 -0.80 27.52
C GLY A 250 13.82 0.14 28.44
N ALA A 251 13.11 0.83 29.34
CA ALA A 251 13.70 1.51 30.49
C ALA A 251 12.79 1.33 31.72
N GLY A 252 13.06 0.30 32.51
CA GLY A 252 12.20 -0.18 33.59
C GLY A 252 11.04 -1.02 33.07
N ASP A 253 9.81 -0.60 33.40
CA ASP A 253 8.56 -1.22 32.96
C ASP A 253 7.95 -0.56 31.72
N ASN A 254 8.58 0.49 31.20
CA ASN A 254 8.11 1.27 30.06
C ASN A 254 9.01 1.06 28.84
N SER A 255 8.44 1.15 27.64
CA SER A 255 9.19 1.25 26.38
C SER A 255 9.28 2.69 25.89
N TYR A 256 10.47 3.10 25.45
CA TYR A 256 10.73 4.44 24.90
C TYR A 256 11.37 4.34 23.54
N GLY A 257 11.37 5.45 22.80
CA GLY A 257 12.02 5.49 21.50
C GLY A 257 11.45 6.54 20.56
N ALA A 258 11.80 6.42 19.28
CA ALA A 258 11.27 7.29 18.23
C ALA A 258 11.32 6.62 16.87
N ILE A 259 10.46 7.09 15.97
CA ILE A 259 10.48 6.74 14.54
C ILE A 259 11.02 7.93 13.76
N PHE A 260 11.93 7.68 12.82
CA PHE A 260 12.56 8.70 12.00
C PHE A 260 12.36 8.42 10.51
N SER A 261 12.22 9.49 9.73
CA SER A 261 12.38 9.47 8.29
C SER A 261 13.80 9.02 7.93
N ARG A 262 13.91 8.03 7.03
CA ARG A 262 15.20 7.53 6.55
C ARG A 262 15.95 8.55 5.70
N THR A 263 15.24 9.42 4.98
CA THR A 263 15.81 10.30 3.94
C THR A 263 16.42 11.57 4.50
N ASP A 264 15.86 12.13 5.57
CA ASP A 264 16.21 13.46 6.07
C ASP A 264 16.35 13.56 7.59
N ASP A 265 16.25 12.43 8.29
CA ASP A 265 16.54 12.35 9.72
C ASP A 265 15.52 13.08 10.64
N THR A 266 14.42 13.53 10.04
CA THR A 266 13.29 14.13 10.76
C THR A 266 12.59 13.09 11.62
N ARG A 267 12.32 13.41 12.90
CA ARG A 267 11.51 12.56 13.78
C ARG A 267 10.07 12.58 13.31
N ALA A 268 9.54 11.40 13.01
CA ALA A 268 8.17 11.19 12.60
C ALA A 268 7.22 11.12 13.80
N THR A 269 7.59 10.40 14.86
CA THR A 269 6.84 10.30 16.12
C THR A 269 7.77 9.88 17.26
N SER A 270 7.43 10.20 18.51
CA SER A 270 8.07 9.62 19.70
C SER A 270 7.28 8.42 20.23
N ILE A 271 7.94 7.53 20.96
CA ILE A 271 7.39 6.32 21.59
C ILE A 271 7.56 6.48 23.11
N HIS A 272 6.45 6.45 23.86
CA HIS A 272 6.45 6.54 25.33
C HIS A 272 5.46 5.53 25.89
N ASP A 273 5.95 4.57 26.67
CA ASP A 273 5.18 3.41 27.12
C ASP A 273 4.50 2.64 25.96
N GLY A 274 5.18 2.63 24.81
CA GLY A 274 4.69 2.01 23.58
C GLY A 274 3.71 2.87 22.80
N ASP A 275 3.07 3.87 23.42
CA ASP A 275 2.19 4.81 22.75
C ASP A 275 2.97 5.81 21.89
N LEU A 276 2.37 6.22 20.78
CA LEU A 276 2.96 7.12 19.79
C LEU A 276 2.50 8.56 20.03
N TYR A 277 3.45 9.48 20.20
CA TYR A 277 3.17 10.89 20.51
C TYR A 277 3.76 11.84 19.47
N ASN A 278 3.06 12.97 19.28
CA ASN A 278 3.48 14.05 18.39
C ASN A 278 3.76 13.57 16.96
N CYS A 279 2.92 12.65 16.47
CA CYS A 279 3.08 12.09 15.15
C CYS A 279 2.89 13.18 14.09
N ALA A 280 3.94 13.40 13.30
CA ALA A 280 3.99 14.41 12.24
C ALA A 280 3.71 13.83 10.85
N VAL A 281 3.52 12.51 10.77
CA VAL A 281 3.37 11.77 9.51
C VAL A 281 1.98 11.17 9.44
N LYS A 282 1.27 11.50 8.37
CA LYS A 282 -0.06 11.02 8.05
C LYS A 282 0.00 10.09 6.85
N ARG A 283 -1.06 9.30 6.63
CA ARG A 283 -1.16 8.48 5.43
C ARG A 283 -1.27 9.38 4.21
N GLU A 284 -0.38 9.17 3.25
CA GLU A 284 -0.31 9.96 2.03
C GLU A 284 -0.20 9.01 0.83
N THR A 285 -0.61 9.48 -0.35
CA THR A 285 -0.37 8.76 -1.61
C THR A 285 0.59 9.58 -2.43
N CYS A 286 1.67 8.97 -2.89
CA CYS A 286 2.60 9.65 -3.78
C CYS A 286 1.88 9.99 -5.09
N LEU A 287 1.92 11.27 -5.47
CA LEU A 287 1.39 11.72 -6.76
C LEU A 287 2.31 11.35 -7.92
N LEU A 288 3.56 10.98 -7.65
CA LEU A 288 4.46 10.46 -8.69
C LEU A 288 4.21 8.97 -8.86
N SER A 289 4.19 8.50 -10.10
CA SER A 289 4.19 7.05 -10.37
C SER A 289 5.51 6.42 -9.88
N ASP A 290 5.47 5.14 -9.50
CA ASP A 290 6.66 4.38 -9.09
C ASP A 290 7.68 4.20 -10.22
N ASP A 291 7.27 4.41 -11.47
CA ASP A 291 8.10 4.26 -12.66
C ASP A 291 8.13 5.55 -13.48
N TRP A 292 9.33 5.96 -13.86
CA TRP A 292 9.59 7.17 -14.62
C TRP A 292 9.00 7.11 -16.04
N GLN A 293 8.95 5.94 -16.70
CA GLN A 293 8.29 5.82 -18.00
C GLN A 293 6.78 6.03 -17.86
N GLN A 294 6.18 5.49 -16.81
CA GLN A 294 4.78 5.69 -16.47
C GLN A 294 4.52 7.16 -16.17
N LEU A 295 5.30 7.83 -15.31
CA LEU A 295 5.14 9.25 -15.00
C LEU A 295 5.19 10.15 -16.25
N LYS A 296 6.05 9.83 -17.23
CA LYS A 296 6.13 10.56 -18.51
C LYS A 296 4.85 10.50 -19.34
N THR A 297 4.04 9.46 -19.14
CA THR A 297 2.79 9.20 -19.86
C THR A 297 1.55 9.33 -18.99
N ASP A 298 1.73 9.68 -17.72
CA ASP A 298 0.64 9.77 -16.74
C ASP A 298 -0.31 10.92 -17.13
N PRO A 299 -1.61 10.64 -17.36
CA PRO A 299 -2.58 11.66 -17.71
C PRO A 299 -2.80 12.71 -16.61
N ALA A 300 -2.40 12.45 -15.36
CA ALA A 300 -2.45 13.41 -14.27
C ALA A 300 -1.39 14.53 -14.43
N PHE A 301 -0.37 14.32 -15.28
CA PHE A 301 0.68 15.30 -15.53
C PHE A 301 0.69 15.77 -16.98
N THR A 302 0.92 17.08 -17.16
CA THR A 302 1.20 17.66 -18.48
C THR A 302 2.65 18.11 -18.54
N THR A 303 3.37 17.72 -19.60
CA THR A 303 4.69 18.26 -19.89
C THR A 303 4.54 19.66 -20.48
N GLU A 304 5.03 20.68 -19.78
CA GLU A 304 4.99 22.08 -20.23
C GLU A 304 6.18 22.42 -21.13
N SER A 305 7.35 21.85 -20.85
CA SER A 305 8.53 22.01 -21.71
C SER A 305 9.49 20.83 -21.55
N MET A 306 10.31 20.62 -22.58
CA MET A 306 11.40 19.64 -22.60
C MET A 306 12.58 20.24 -23.36
N ARG A 307 13.80 20.04 -22.84
CA ARG A 307 15.04 20.37 -23.54
C ARG A 307 16.17 19.46 -23.11
N VAL A 308 17.19 19.36 -23.97
CA VAL A 308 18.47 18.70 -23.64
C VAL A 308 19.51 19.76 -23.35
N VAL A 309 20.16 19.65 -22.19
CA VAL A 309 21.28 20.47 -21.77
C VAL A 309 22.57 19.75 -22.13
N THR A 310 23.43 20.43 -22.88
CA THR A 310 24.74 19.94 -23.36
C THR A 310 25.88 20.89 -22.98
N ALA A 311 25.58 22.02 -22.36
CA ALA A 311 26.58 22.99 -21.91
C ALA A 311 26.12 23.68 -20.62
N ALA A 312 27.07 23.92 -19.70
CA ALA A 312 26.79 24.48 -18.38
C ALA A 312 26.10 25.85 -18.42
N ASN A 313 26.41 26.69 -19.41
CA ASN A 313 25.82 28.03 -19.56
C ASN A 313 24.33 28.02 -19.97
N GLN A 314 23.73 26.85 -20.26
CA GLN A 314 22.30 26.72 -20.57
C GLN A 314 21.42 26.65 -19.31
N LEU A 315 22.05 26.46 -18.14
CA LEU A 315 21.42 26.47 -16.82
C LEU A 315 22.03 27.59 -15.97
N THR A 316 21.19 28.31 -15.24
CA THR A 316 21.63 29.38 -14.33
C THR A 316 20.78 29.36 -13.06
N GLY A 317 21.28 29.99 -11.99
CA GLY A 317 20.54 30.12 -10.73
C GLY A 317 20.10 28.77 -10.16
N ILE A 318 18.83 28.70 -9.74
CA ILE A 318 18.24 27.49 -9.13
C ILE A 318 18.33 26.28 -10.05
N ALA A 319 18.14 26.45 -11.36
CA ALA A 319 18.19 25.32 -12.30
C ALA A 319 19.60 24.69 -12.39
N ALA A 320 20.65 25.49 -12.26
CA ALA A 320 22.01 24.97 -12.19
C ALA A 320 22.26 24.19 -10.87
N THR A 321 21.74 24.70 -9.75
CA THR A 321 21.82 24.02 -8.45
C THR A 321 21.05 22.71 -8.43
N GLN A 322 19.82 22.68 -8.98
CA GLN A 322 19.02 21.46 -9.13
C GLN A 322 19.74 20.43 -10.00
N ALA A 323 20.33 20.85 -11.12
CA ALA A 323 21.11 19.94 -11.97
C ALA A 323 22.34 19.36 -11.25
N ILE A 324 23.06 20.17 -10.46
CA ILE A 324 24.16 19.68 -9.62
C ILE A 324 23.64 18.63 -8.62
N GLY A 325 22.52 18.92 -7.94
CA GLY A 325 21.90 17.96 -7.03
C GLY A 325 21.47 16.65 -7.71
N ALA A 326 21.01 16.71 -8.97
CA ALA A 326 20.72 15.53 -9.78
C ALA A 326 21.99 14.71 -10.07
N PHE A 327 23.08 15.34 -10.50
CA PHE A 327 24.35 14.62 -10.75
C PHE A 327 24.94 14.01 -9.48
N GLN A 328 24.80 14.70 -8.34
CA GLN A 328 25.27 14.22 -7.04
C GLN A 328 24.57 12.93 -6.58
N GLN A 329 23.48 12.52 -7.22
CA GLN A 329 22.86 11.22 -7.00
C GLN A 329 23.79 10.06 -7.38
N SER A 330 24.61 10.22 -8.42
CA SER A 330 25.58 9.20 -8.85
C SER A 330 27.03 9.60 -8.58
N TYR A 331 27.31 10.90 -8.46
CA TYR A 331 28.67 11.46 -8.39
C TYR A 331 28.77 12.51 -7.28
N GLU A 332 29.01 12.06 -6.04
CA GLU A 332 29.00 12.91 -4.84
C GLU A 332 29.96 14.12 -4.93
N ASP A 333 31.06 14.01 -5.69
CA ASP A 333 32.08 15.04 -5.85
C ASP A 333 31.78 16.09 -6.93
N VAL A 334 30.69 15.93 -7.69
CA VAL A 334 30.27 16.92 -8.68
C VAL A 334 29.78 18.19 -8.00
N THR A 335 30.44 19.30 -8.31
CA THR A 335 30.11 20.63 -7.76
C THR A 335 29.74 21.66 -8.83
N THR A 336 29.79 21.29 -10.12
CA THR A 336 29.43 22.17 -11.24
C THR A 336 28.67 21.42 -12.33
N VAL A 337 27.80 22.11 -13.07
CA VAL A 337 27.07 21.51 -14.20
C VAL A 337 28.03 20.98 -15.28
N ALA A 338 29.15 21.66 -15.53
CA ALA A 338 30.14 21.20 -16.51
C ALA A 338 30.78 19.87 -16.10
N ALA A 339 31.15 19.73 -14.83
CA ALA A 339 31.67 18.47 -14.30
C ALA A 339 30.62 17.36 -14.33
N GLY A 340 29.37 17.66 -13.98
CA GLY A 340 28.28 16.68 -14.05
C GLY A 340 28.02 16.18 -15.47
N LEU A 341 27.91 17.10 -16.45
CA LEU A 341 27.77 16.72 -17.85
C LEU A 341 28.92 15.83 -18.33
N ALA A 342 30.15 16.07 -17.90
CA ALA A 342 31.31 15.25 -18.27
C ALA A 342 31.28 13.80 -17.72
N ASN A 343 30.40 13.51 -16.76
CA ASN A 343 30.29 12.19 -16.13
C ASN A 343 29.10 11.36 -16.64
N VAL A 344 28.22 11.92 -17.46
CA VAL A 344 26.99 11.25 -17.93
C VAL A 344 27.03 10.94 -19.42
N ASP A 345 26.16 10.05 -19.86
CA ASP A 345 26.16 9.60 -21.26
C ASP A 345 25.93 10.74 -22.23
N ASP A 346 26.72 10.74 -23.32
CA ASP A 346 26.73 11.75 -24.37
C ASP A 346 26.97 13.20 -23.91
N ASN A 347 27.34 13.43 -22.65
CA ASN A 347 27.30 14.75 -22.01
C ASN A 347 25.93 15.44 -22.12
N LYS A 348 24.84 14.69 -21.92
CA LYS A 348 23.47 15.18 -22.04
C LYS A 348 22.69 15.05 -20.73
N LEU A 349 22.01 16.13 -20.37
CA LEU A 349 21.02 16.16 -19.29
C LEU A 349 19.65 16.53 -19.87
N ASN A 350 18.68 15.64 -19.76
CA ASN A 350 17.29 15.92 -20.11
C ASN A 350 16.66 16.74 -19.00
N VAL A 351 16.06 17.88 -19.36
CA VAL A 351 15.32 18.74 -18.44
C VAL A 351 13.89 18.85 -18.91
N ARG A 352 12.94 18.52 -18.01
CA ARG A 352 11.51 18.56 -18.30
C ARG A 352 10.78 19.37 -17.23
N ALA A 353 9.93 20.30 -17.66
CA ALA A 353 8.96 20.94 -16.77
C ALA A 353 7.63 20.19 -16.87
N MET A 354 7.07 19.78 -15.74
CA MET A 354 5.79 19.07 -15.66
C MET A 354 4.82 19.83 -14.75
N ARG A 355 3.52 19.67 -14.97
CA ARG A 355 2.46 20.21 -14.11
C ARG A 355 1.45 19.13 -13.78
N HIS A 356 1.23 18.89 -12.50
CA HIS A 356 0.13 18.07 -12.02
C HIS A 356 -1.19 18.81 -12.26
N LEU A 357 -2.14 18.17 -12.95
CA LEU A 357 -3.36 18.83 -13.43
C LEU A 357 -4.34 19.16 -12.31
N ALA A 358 -4.46 18.27 -11.31
CA ALA A 358 -5.42 18.46 -10.23
C ALA A 358 -4.98 19.53 -9.23
N THR A 359 -3.73 19.47 -8.77
CA THR A 359 -3.19 20.39 -7.75
C THR A 359 -2.59 21.65 -8.35
N GLY A 360 -2.24 21.63 -9.64
CA GLY A 360 -1.50 22.69 -10.30
C GLY A 360 -0.01 22.74 -9.93
N THR A 361 0.49 21.81 -9.10
CA THR A 361 1.90 21.73 -8.71
C THR A 361 2.79 21.59 -9.94
N ARG A 362 3.88 22.36 -9.99
CA ARG A 362 4.85 22.32 -11.08
C ARG A 362 6.13 21.65 -10.62
N LEU A 363 6.73 20.87 -11.50
CA LEU A 363 7.94 20.08 -11.26
C LEU A 363 9.01 20.41 -12.29
N ASP A 364 10.26 20.48 -11.84
CA ASP A 364 11.46 20.48 -12.69
C ASP A 364 12.13 19.10 -12.56
N VAL A 365 12.16 18.33 -13.65
CA VAL A 365 12.80 17.00 -13.71
C VAL A 365 14.14 17.10 -14.43
N TYR A 366 15.18 16.55 -13.81
CA TYR A 366 16.53 16.46 -14.35
C TYR A 366 16.92 14.98 -14.44
N GLU A 367 17.02 14.47 -15.67
CA GLU A 367 17.26 13.04 -15.97
C GLU A 367 18.48 12.91 -16.89
N TYR A 368 19.37 11.96 -16.63
CA TYR A 368 20.48 11.60 -17.51
C TYR A 368 20.64 10.08 -17.61
N GLY A 369 21.34 9.63 -18.66
CA GLY A 369 21.77 8.24 -18.79
C GLY A 369 23.08 8.01 -18.06
N ALA A 370 23.16 6.89 -17.33
CA ALA A 370 24.39 6.37 -16.75
C ALA A 370 24.54 4.89 -17.14
N GLY A 371 25.04 4.65 -18.35
CA GLY A 371 25.10 3.34 -18.97
C GLY A 371 23.74 2.90 -19.49
N ASP A 372 23.23 1.78 -18.97
CA ASP A 372 21.89 1.28 -19.27
C ASP A 372 20.80 1.79 -18.31
N THR A 373 21.19 2.54 -17.28
CA THR A 373 20.27 3.08 -16.26
C THR A 373 19.87 4.53 -16.56
N SER A 374 18.66 4.90 -16.15
CA SER A 374 18.21 6.30 -16.11
C SER A 374 18.23 6.78 -14.66
N VAL A 375 18.93 7.89 -14.42
CA VAL A 375 19.11 8.48 -13.09
C VAL A 375 18.73 9.95 -13.12
N GLY A 376 18.24 10.48 -12.01
CA GLY A 376 17.83 11.87 -11.94
C GLY A 376 17.22 12.32 -10.63
N MET A 377 16.73 13.56 -10.63
CA MET A 377 16.00 14.18 -9.53
C MET A 377 14.79 14.94 -10.05
N ILE A 378 13.73 14.94 -9.27
CA ILE A 378 12.50 15.69 -9.49
C ILE A 378 12.42 16.75 -8.38
N TYR A 379 12.21 18.01 -8.73
CA TYR A 379 12.09 19.12 -7.79
C TYR A 379 10.74 19.82 -7.93
N LEU A 380 10.24 20.41 -6.85
CA LEU A 380 9.19 21.43 -6.95
C LEU A 380 9.75 22.64 -7.71
N ALA A 381 9.05 23.05 -8.77
CA ALA A 381 9.59 23.99 -9.74
C ALA A 381 10.01 25.32 -9.11
N GLY A 382 11.22 25.79 -9.43
CA GLY A 382 11.78 27.02 -8.87
C GLY A 382 12.21 26.95 -7.40
N THR A 383 12.34 25.75 -6.82
CA THR A 383 12.82 25.55 -5.44
C THR A 383 13.94 24.50 -5.40
N LEU A 384 14.59 24.32 -4.24
CA LEU A 384 15.50 23.17 -4.01
C LEU A 384 14.81 22.01 -3.30
N THR A 385 13.48 22.08 -3.12
CA THR A 385 12.69 21.02 -2.49
C THR A 385 12.57 19.87 -3.47
N ARG A 386 13.19 18.74 -3.13
CA ARG A 386 13.05 17.48 -3.87
C ARG A 386 11.61 17.00 -3.77
N ALA A 387 11.07 16.49 -4.87
CA ALA A 387 9.78 15.82 -5.01
C ALA A 387 9.93 14.29 -5.19
N GLY A 388 11.07 13.83 -5.70
CA GLY A 388 11.39 12.41 -5.90
C GLY A 388 12.78 12.22 -6.53
N VAL A 389 13.28 11.00 -6.55
CA VAL A 389 14.58 10.59 -7.12
C VAL A 389 14.34 9.56 -8.20
N ILE A 390 14.98 9.68 -9.36
CA ILE A 390 14.91 8.66 -10.43
C ILE A 390 16.14 7.78 -10.29
N ASN A 391 15.95 6.48 -10.15
CA ASN A 391 17.01 5.48 -10.02
C ASN A 391 16.65 4.21 -10.80
N ASP A 392 17.31 4.00 -11.94
CA ASP A 392 17.03 2.91 -12.87
C ASP A 392 15.53 2.81 -13.23
N LEU A 393 14.98 3.94 -13.70
CA LEU A 393 13.56 4.15 -13.98
C LEU A 393 12.63 4.12 -12.77
N ALA A 394 12.99 3.55 -11.63
CA ALA A 394 12.18 3.67 -10.42
C ALA A 394 12.19 5.11 -9.91
N ILE A 395 11.04 5.59 -9.45
CA ILE A 395 10.95 6.82 -8.66
C ILE A 395 10.96 6.41 -7.19
N GLU A 396 11.86 7.02 -6.42
CA GLU A 396 12.04 6.78 -5.00
C GLU A 396 11.92 8.08 -4.19
N SER A 397 11.74 7.96 -2.87
CA SER A 397 11.77 9.10 -1.94
C SER A 397 10.79 10.22 -2.32
N CYS A 398 9.57 9.84 -2.68
CA CYS A 398 8.52 10.77 -3.02
C CYS A 398 8.20 11.71 -1.85
N THR A 399 7.99 12.99 -2.16
CA THR A 399 7.55 14.01 -1.19
C THR A 399 6.38 14.85 -1.72
N LEU A 400 5.85 14.48 -2.87
CA LEU A 400 4.69 15.10 -3.49
C LEU A 400 3.47 14.20 -3.27
N PHE A 401 2.56 14.63 -2.42
CA PHE A 401 1.42 13.84 -1.97
C PHE A 401 0.07 14.49 -2.33
N ASP A 402 -0.98 13.68 -2.43
CA ASP A 402 -2.38 14.11 -2.61
C ASP A 402 -3.00 14.64 -1.31
#